data_AF-A0A9D7S083-F1
#
_entry.id   AF-A0A9D7S083-F1
#
_cell.length_a   1.000
_cell.length_b   1.000
_cell.length_c   1.000
_cell.angle_alpha   90.00
_cell.angle_beta   90.00
_cell.angle_gamma   90.00
#
_symmetry.space_group_name_H-M   'P 1'
#
loop_
_entity.id
_entity.type
_entity.pdbx_description
1 polymer ?
#
loop_
_entity_poly.entity_id
_entity_poly.type
_entity_poly.pdbx_seq_one_letter_code
_entity_poly.pdbx_strand_id
1 'polypeptide(L)'
;MVQKPDGAFRFEIANCASARVHLKIHGGSFAARSFIRALGARVQGDPLSIGWNTLGASIVGDTISFTLNDNQPGDARQDVNRMLFQGGPAFEIPLFGNGFE
;
A
#
# COMPACT_ATOMS: atom_id res chain seq x y z
N MET A 1 12.42 -1.58 -11.72
CA MET A 1 12.46 -0.45 -10.76
C MET A 1 11.07 -0.35 -10.15
N VAL A 2 10.93 -0.32 -8.82
CA VAL A 2 9.59 -0.25 -8.18
C VAL A 2 9.07 1.18 -8.24
N GLN A 3 7.92 1.38 -8.90
CA GLN A 3 7.34 2.69 -9.10
C GLN A 3 6.73 3.25 -7.80
N LYS A 4 6.66 4.58 -7.69
CA LYS A 4 5.80 5.27 -6.71
C LYS A 4 4.34 4.88 -7.00
N PRO A 5 3.41 5.00 -6.03
CA PRO A 5 2.02 4.65 -6.30
C PRO A 5 1.41 5.51 -7.42
N ASP A 6 0.62 4.88 -8.28
CA ASP A 6 -0.13 5.52 -9.36
C ASP A 6 -1.39 6.16 -8.76
N GLY A 7 -1.16 7.32 -8.16
CA GLY A 7 -2.14 8.01 -7.31
C GLY A 7 -1.99 7.61 -5.85
N ALA A 8 -2.19 8.58 -4.95
CA ALA A 8 -2.13 8.37 -3.52
C ALA A 8 -3.40 8.87 -2.84
N PHE A 9 -3.87 8.11 -1.85
CA PHE A 9 -4.94 8.48 -0.96
C PHE A 9 -4.46 8.43 0.48
N ARG A 10 -5.14 9.22 1.33
CA ARG A 10 -4.87 9.32 2.75
C ARG A 10 -6.18 9.12 3.50
N PHE A 11 -6.17 8.22 4.46
CA PHE A 11 -7.29 8.04 5.39
C PHE A 11 -6.74 7.67 6.78
N GLU A 12 -7.55 7.94 7.79
CA GLU A 12 -7.26 7.60 9.18
C GLU A 12 -8.35 6.67 9.71
N ILE A 13 -7.94 5.67 10.49
CA ILE A 13 -8.83 4.73 11.17
C ILE A 13 -8.53 4.83 12.66
N ALA A 14 -9.54 5.20 13.44
CA ALA A 14 -9.44 5.29 14.89
C ALA A 14 -10.07 4.07 15.57
N ASN A 15 -9.59 3.76 16.78
CA ASN A 15 -10.07 2.68 17.65
C ASN A 15 -10.03 1.30 16.96
N CYS A 16 -8.95 1.02 16.23
CA CYS A 16 -8.81 -0.19 15.44
C CYS A 16 -7.37 -0.69 15.46
N ALA A 17 -7.18 -1.99 15.70
CA ALA A 17 -5.86 -2.64 15.67
C ALA A 17 -5.53 -3.27 14.30
N SER A 18 -6.55 -3.55 13.49
CA SER A 18 -6.39 -4.14 12.16
C SER A 18 -7.60 -3.85 11.29
N ALA A 19 -7.38 -3.39 10.07
CA ALA A 19 -8.43 -3.07 9.11
C ALA A 19 -8.13 -3.72 7.76
N ARG A 20 -9.16 -4.33 7.16
CA ARG A 20 -9.12 -4.74 5.76
C ARG A 20 -9.66 -3.61 4.89
N VAL A 21 -8.85 -3.17 3.95
CA VAL A 21 -9.16 -2.06 3.05
C VAL A 21 -9.40 -2.61 1.65
N HIS A 22 -10.48 -2.16 1.02
CA HIS A 22 -10.83 -2.47 -0.35
C HIS A 22 -10.83 -1.19 -1.17
N LEU A 23 -9.91 -1.09 -2.12
CA LEU A 23 -9.87 -0.01 -3.11
C LEU A 23 -10.47 -0.53 -4.41
N LYS A 24 -11.52 0.13 -4.89
CA LYS A 24 -12.17 -0.16 -6.16
C LYS A 24 -11.98 1.00 -7.12
N ILE A 25 -11.62 0.70 -8.36
CA ILE A 25 -11.63 1.67 -9.45
C ILE A 25 -12.86 1.44 -10.32
N HIS A 26 -13.50 2.53 -10.74
CA HIS A 26 -14.67 2.45 -11.61
C HIS A 26 -14.24 2.73 -13.06
N GLY A 27 -14.65 1.86 -13.99
CA GLY A 27 -14.31 2.01 -15.42
C GLY A 27 -12.89 1.53 -15.79
N GLY A 28 -12.21 0.79 -14.91
CA GLY A 28 -10.88 0.24 -15.15
C GLY A 28 -10.63 -1.06 -14.39
N SER A 29 -9.42 -1.59 -14.48
CA SER A 29 -8.98 -2.78 -13.75
C SER A 29 -7.54 -2.65 -13.24
N PHE A 30 -7.20 -3.39 -12.19
CA PHE A 30 -5.83 -3.48 -11.71
C PHE A 30 -5.08 -4.56 -12.49
N ALA A 31 -3.79 -4.34 -12.77
CA ALA A 31 -2.94 -5.38 -13.32
C ALA A 31 -2.75 -6.50 -12.30
N ALA A 32 -2.66 -7.76 -12.74
CA ALA A 32 -2.61 -8.94 -11.86
C ALA A 32 -1.44 -8.95 -10.85
N ARG A 33 -0.40 -8.14 -11.07
CA ARG A 33 0.77 -7.97 -10.19
C ARG A 33 0.84 -6.61 -9.50
N SER A 34 -0.29 -5.91 -9.40
CA SER A 34 -0.34 -4.67 -8.63
C SER A 34 -0.17 -4.98 -7.13
N PHE A 35 0.43 -4.06 -6.41
CA PHE A 35 0.62 -4.11 -4.96
C PHE A 35 0.31 -2.74 -4.37
N ILE A 36 0.34 -2.62 -3.05
CA ILE A 36 0.13 -1.35 -2.36
C ILE A 36 1.47 -0.80 -1.90
N ARG A 37 1.70 0.48 -2.16
CA ARG A 37 2.80 1.25 -1.61
C ARG A 37 2.26 2.18 -0.55
N ALA A 38 2.74 2.01 0.67
CA ALA A 38 2.31 2.80 1.82
C ALA A 38 3.52 3.52 2.42
N LEU A 39 3.39 4.82 2.63
CA LEU A 39 4.37 5.65 3.32
C LEU A 39 4.19 5.46 4.83
N GLY A 40 5.27 5.13 5.51
CA GLY A 40 5.30 4.98 6.97
C GLY A 40 6.71 4.70 7.46
N ALA A 41 6.85 4.47 8.76
CA ALA A 41 8.11 3.99 9.31
C ALA A 41 8.41 2.59 8.74
N ARG A 42 9.67 2.32 8.35
CA ARG A 42 10.12 0.96 7.99
C ARG A 42 10.40 0.13 9.25
N VAL A 43 10.81 0.81 10.32
CA VAL A 43 11.04 0.26 11.65
C VAL A 43 10.14 1.04 12.61
N GLN A 44 9.17 0.35 13.23
CA GLN A 44 8.23 1.03 14.10
C GLN A 44 8.95 1.66 15.29
N GLY A 45 8.56 2.90 15.64
CA GLY A 45 9.22 3.68 16.70
C GLY A 45 10.49 4.43 16.25
N ASP A 46 11.05 4.13 15.07
CA ASP A 46 12.21 4.85 14.55
C ASP A 46 11.77 5.97 13.58
N PRO A 47 11.82 7.26 13.99
CA PRO A 47 11.42 8.39 13.16
C PRO A 47 12.34 8.61 11.95
N LEU A 48 13.55 8.02 11.93
CA LEU A 48 14.50 8.13 10.82
C LEU A 48 14.27 7.05 9.75
N SER A 49 13.41 6.07 10.04
CA SER A 49 13.15 4.95 9.14
C SER A 49 12.04 5.19 8.11
N ILE A 50 11.57 6.44 7.95
CA ILE A 50 10.43 6.75 7.07
C ILE A 50 10.75 6.35 5.62
N GLY A 51 9.83 5.62 5.00
CA GLY A 51 9.94 5.27 3.60
C GLY A 51 8.70 4.60 3.04
N TRP A 52 8.80 4.23 1.77
CA TRP A 52 7.77 3.42 1.12
C TRP A 52 7.91 1.95 1.51
N ASN A 53 6.84 1.41 2.07
CA ASN A 53 6.64 0.00 2.36
C ASN A 53 5.78 -0.63 1.26
N THR A 54 6.07 -1.88 0.92
CA THR A 54 5.22 -2.69 0.03
C THR A 54 4.32 -3.56 0.89
N LEU A 55 3.00 -3.41 0.75
CA LEU A 55 2.03 -4.26 1.43
C LEU A 55 1.53 -5.33 0.46
N GLY A 56 1.41 -6.56 0.95
CA GLY A 56 0.75 -7.63 0.24
C GLY A 56 -0.71 -7.27 -0.04
N ALA A 57 -1.17 -7.55 -1.26
CA ALA A 57 -2.52 -7.25 -1.67
C ALA A 57 -3.10 -8.39 -2.52
N SER A 58 -4.42 -8.55 -2.46
CA SER A 58 -5.18 -9.45 -3.32
C SER A 58 -5.98 -8.64 -4.33
N ILE A 59 -6.00 -9.07 -5.59
CA ILE A 59 -6.70 -8.38 -6.69
C ILE A 59 -7.82 -9.26 -7.22
N VAL A 60 -9.00 -8.67 -7.38
CA VAL A 60 -10.16 -9.28 -8.05
C VAL A 60 -10.76 -8.24 -9.00
N GLY A 61 -10.44 -8.36 -10.29
CA GLY A 61 -10.92 -7.46 -11.33
C GLY A 61 -10.54 -6.00 -11.10
N ASP A 62 -11.51 -5.20 -10.69
CA ASP A 62 -11.40 -3.76 -10.45
C ASP A 62 -11.13 -3.39 -8.98
N THR A 63 -10.91 -4.40 -8.12
CA THR A 63 -10.73 -4.22 -6.68
C THR A 63 -9.39 -4.79 -6.24
N ILE A 64 -8.62 -3.97 -5.51
CA ILE A 64 -7.42 -4.38 -4.78
C ILE A 64 -7.69 -4.30 -3.28
N SER A 65 -7.31 -5.33 -2.55
CA SER A 65 -7.57 -5.44 -1.11
C SER A 65 -6.29 -5.70 -0.34
N PHE A 66 -6.12 -5.03 0.80
CA PHE A 66 -4.95 -5.16 1.65
C PHE A 66 -5.32 -5.02 3.13
N THR A 67 -4.43 -5.45 4.01
CA THR A 67 -4.60 -5.30 5.46
C THR A 67 -3.65 -4.23 5.97
N LEU A 68 -4.19 -3.33 6.79
CA LEU A 68 -3.42 -2.39 7.60
C LEU A 68 -3.48 -2.86 9.05
N ASN A 69 -2.34 -2.90 9.72
CA ASN A 69 -2.24 -3.26 11.13
C ASN A 69 -1.64 -2.09 11.90
N ASP A 70 -2.13 -1.89 13.12
CA ASP A 70 -1.67 -0.84 14.01
C ASP A 70 -0.19 -1.01 14.29
N ASN A 71 0.57 0.09 14.18
CA ASN A 71 1.99 0.10 14.47
C ASN A 71 2.81 -0.91 13.63
N GLN A 72 2.40 -1.16 12.38
CA GLN A 72 3.09 -2.02 11.41
C GLN A 72 3.40 -1.24 10.12
N PRO A 73 4.27 -1.77 9.23
CA PRO A 73 4.55 -1.14 7.95
C PRO A 73 3.29 -0.72 7.21
N GLY A 74 3.26 0.56 6.80
CA GLY A 74 2.11 1.18 6.13
C GLY A 74 1.20 2.01 7.04
N ASP A 75 1.36 1.89 8.35
CA ASP A 75 0.87 2.86 9.32
C ASP A 75 1.88 3.99 9.51
N ALA A 76 1.44 5.23 9.26
CA ALA A 76 2.23 6.43 9.44
C ALA A 76 2.11 7.04 10.84
N ARG A 77 1.35 6.40 11.74
CA ARG A 77 1.22 6.78 13.16
C ARG A 77 1.97 5.80 14.07
N GLN A 78 2.13 6.26 15.31
CA GLN A 78 2.68 5.47 16.43
C GLN A 78 1.68 5.38 17.61
N ASP A 79 0.53 6.05 17.48
CA ASP A 79 -0.52 6.04 18.49
C ASP A 79 -1.18 4.65 18.51
N VAL A 80 -1.41 4.09 19.69
CA VAL A 80 -2.10 2.80 19.80
C VAL A 80 -3.54 2.88 19.30
N ASN A 81 -3.96 1.89 18.51
CA ASN A 81 -5.29 1.75 17.90
C ASN A 81 -5.67 2.90 16.95
N ARG A 82 -4.68 3.55 16.33
CA ARG A 82 -4.86 4.77 15.53
C ARG A 82 -3.94 4.70 14.32
N MET A 83 -4.49 4.18 13.22
CA MET A 83 -3.75 3.96 11.99
C MET A 83 -3.91 5.12 11.01
N LEU A 84 -2.82 5.58 10.42
CA LEU A 84 -2.81 6.54 9.32
C LEU A 84 -2.22 5.91 8.06
N PHE A 85 -3.05 5.67 7.04
CA PHE A 85 -2.57 5.22 5.74
C PHE A 85 -2.28 6.41 4.83
N GLN A 86 -1.15 6.35 4.14
CA GLN A 86 -0.78 7.29 3.08
C GLN A 86 -0.12 6.51 1.94
N GLY A 87 -0.81 6.34 0.82
CA GLY A 87 -0.28 5.47 -0.22
C GLY A 87 -1.26 5.16 -1.33
N GLY A 88 -0.95 4.13 -2.12
CA GLY A 88 -1.81 3.74 -3.22
C GLY A 88 -1.31 2.50 -3.96
N PRO A 89 -2.07 2.07 -4.99
CA PRO A 89 -1.66 0.97 -5.86
C PRO A 89 -0.41 1.36 -6.64
N ALA A 90 0.46 0.39 -6.87
CA ALA A 90 1.59 0.48 -7.75
C ALA A 90 1.72 -0.85 -8.50
N PHE A 91 2.46 -0.86 -9.59
CA PHE A 91 2.82 -2.08 -10.29
C PHE A 91 4.30 -2.04 -10.68
N GLU A 92 4.88 -3.22 -10.87
CA GLU A 92 6.23 -3.33 -11.40
C GLU A 92 6.18 -3.32 -12.92
N ILE A 93 6.83 -2.35 -13.54
CA ILE A 93 7.14 -2.39 -14.96
C ILE A 93 8.37 -3.28 -15.13
N PRO A 94 8.30 -4.41 -15.85
CA PRO A 94 9.48 -5.22 -16.13
C PRO A 94 10.51 -4.37 -16.91
N LEU A 95 11.78 -4.48 -16.51
CA LEU A 95 12.90 -3.74 -17.10
C LEU A 95 13.18 -4.14 -18.56
N PHE A 96 12.67 -5.28 -19.00
CA PHE A 96 12.77 -5.78 -20.37
C PHE A 96 11.35 -6.00 -20.91
N GLY A 97 10.96 -5.22 -21.92
CA GLY A 97 9.73 -5.43 -22.67
C GLY A 97 9.95 -6.47 -23.77
N ASN A 98 8.99 -7.39 -23.91
CA ASN A 98 8.75 -8.30 -25.04
C ASN A 98 9.92 -8.52 -26.02
N GLY A 99 10.69 -9.60 -25.85
CA GLY A 99 11.44 -10.19 -26.96
C GLY A 99 12.95 -10.40 -26.81
N PHE A 100 13.49 -10.49 -25.59
CA PHE A 100 14.85 -11.00 -25.39
C PHE A 100 14.85 -12.10 -24.32
N GLU A 101 14.49 -13.32 -24.77
CA GLU A 101 15.09 -14.56 -24.27
C GLU A 101 16.38 -14.83 -25.07
#